data_AF-A0A5P8WIG7-F1
#
_entry.id   AF-A0A5P8WIG7-F1
#
_cell.length_a   1.000
_cell.length_b   1.000
_cell.length_c   1.000
_cell.angle_alpha   90.00
_cell.angle_beta   90.00
_cell.angle_gamma   90.00
#
_symmetry.space_group_name_H-M   'P 1'
#
loop_
_entity.id
_entity.type
_entity.pdbx_description
1 polymer ?
#
loop_
_entity_poly.entity_id
_entity_poly.type
_entity_poly.pdbx_seq_one_letter_code
_entity_poly.pdbx_strand_id
1 'polypeptide(L)'
;MVNADKRENFNSLTMTLEKLKQFRTGVYTILGKAKDALFDLMDAVLVTRSVYSFAELSVSPVFRRQWSSVYEAIQDGNPPRTELMKLYIKQLTPREQILLAGDHTAWARQ
;
A
#
# COMPACT_ATOMS: atom_id res chain seq x y z
N MET A 1 -9.72 3.20 -38.58
CA MET A 1 -9.67 3.94 -37.28
C MET A 1 -9.48 3.07 -36.04
N VAL A 2 -9.76 1.76 -36.05
CA VAL A 2 -9.67 0.87 -34.86
C VAL A 2 -8.24 0.63 -34.33
N ASN A 3 -7.22 0.70 -35.19
CA ASN A 3 -5.82 0.39 -34.79
C ASN A 3 -5.11 1.52 -34.03
N ALA A 4 -5.52 2.78 -34.18
CA ALA A 4 -4.91 3.90 -33.46
C ALA A 4 -5.36 3.90 -32.00
N ASP A 5 -6.67 3.77 -31.75
CA ASP A 5 -7.28 3.73 -30.42
C ASP A 5 -6.75 2.55 -29.57
N LYS A 6 -6.54 1.38 -30.17
CA LYS A 6 -5.95 0.22 -29.47
C LYS A 6 -4.49 0.45 -29.06
N ARG A 7 -3.73 1.23 -29.85
CA ARG A 7 -2.34 1.61 -29.54
C ARG A 7 -2.29 2.68 -28.45
N GLU A 8 -3.16 3.68 -28.50
CA GLU A 8 -3.28 4.71 -27.46
C GLU A 8 -3.65 4.12 -26.10
N ASN A 9 -4.63 3.19 -26.06
CA ASN A 9 -5.01 2.50 -24.83
C ASN A 9 -3.87 1.63 -24.26
N PHE A 10 -3.13 0.92 -25.11
CA PHE A 10 -1.97 0.15 -24.69
C PHE A 10 -0.84 1.03 -24.13
N ASN A 11 -0.58 2.17 -24.76
CA ASN A 11 0.40 3.15 -24.29
C ASN A 11 -0.02 3.78 -22.95
N SER A 12 -1.31 4.08 -22.77
CA SER A 12 -1.84 4.58 -21.48
C SER A 12 -1.70 3.54 -20.35
N LEU A 13 -2.00 2.28 -20.63
CA LEU A 13 -1.86 1.17 -19.67
C LEU A 13 -0.40 0.95 -19.27
N THR A 14 0.53 0.96 -20.22
CA THR A 14 1.97 0.82 -19.95
C THR A 14 2.48 2.00 -19.11
N MET A 15 2.10 3.23 -19.43
CA MET A 15 2.46 4.41 -18.64
C MET A 15 1.89 4.36 -17.21
N THR A 16 0.67 3.85 -17.03
CA THR A 16 0.06 3.66 -15.70
C THR A 16 0.79 2.59 -14.90
N LEU A 17 1.13 1.46 -15.54
CA LEU A 17 1.88 0.38 -14.90
C LEU A 17 3.27 0.85 -14.45
N GLU A 18 3.98 1.62 -15.28
CA GLU A 18 5.30 2.16 -14.93
C GLU A 18 5.22 3.12 -13.73
N LYS A 19 4.19 3.98 -13.65
CA LYS A 19 3.95 4.82 -12.47
C LYS A 19 3.74 4.00 -11.20
N LEU A 20 2.96 2.91 -11.28
CA LEU A 20 2.73 2.02 -10.15
C LEU A 20 4.01 1.29 -9.72
N LYS A 21 4.83 0.83 -10.67
CA LYS A 21 6.14 0.22 -10.38
C LYS A 21 7.09 1.20 -9.70
N GLN A 22 7.15 2.44 -10.19
CA GLN A 22 7.97 3.51 -9.60
C GLN A 22 7.52 3.83 -8.18
N PHE A 23 6.21 3.96 -7.95
CA PHE A 23 5.65 4.16 -6.62
C PHE A 23 6.01 3.02 -5.67
N ARG A 24 5.78 1.77 -6.10
CA ARG A 24 6.10 0.56 -5.32
C ARG A 24 7.58 0.52 -4.95
N THR A 25 8.45 0.78 -5.91
CA THR A 25 9.91 0.82 -5.69
C THR A 25 10.29 1.92 -4.71
N GLY A 26 9.69 3.11 -4.83
CA GLY A 26 9.90 4.23 -3.90
C GLY A 26 9.52 3.87 -2.47
N VAL A 27 8.32 3.30 -2.25
CA VAL A 27 7.92 2.80 -0.93
C VAL A 27 8.91 1.76 -0.40
N TYR A 28 9.34 0.80 -1.24
CA TYR A 28 10.27 -0.26 -0.84
C TYR A 28 11.65 0.26 -0.41
N THR A 29 12.12 1.37 -0.99
CA THR A 29 13.38 2.01 -0.56
C THR A 29 13.25 2.76 0.77
N ILE A 30 12.04 3.20 1.12
CA ILE A 30 11.76 3.95 2.35
C ILE A 30 11.48 3.00 3.52
N LEU A 31 10.86 1.85 3.26
CA LEU A 31 10.61 0.86 4.29
C LEU A 31 11.93 0.35 4.88
N GLY A 32 11.97 0.31 6.22
CA GLY A 32 13.16 -0.06 6.97
C GLY A 32 13.36 -1.57 7.06
N LYS A 33 13.66 -2.04 8.28
CA LYS A 33 13.77 -3.47 8.56
C LYS A 33 12.39 -4.11 8.31
N ALA A 34 12.36 -5.36 7.84
CA ALA A 34 11.15 -6.07 7.45
C ALA A 34 10.35 -5.52 6.23
N LYS A 35 10.94 -4.69 5.37
CA LYS A 35 10.29 -4.19 4.14
C LYS A 35 9.61 -5.27 3.28
N ASP A 36 10.21 -6.47 3.18
CA ASP A 36 9.63 -7.57 2.41
C ASP A 36 8.34 -8.07 3.03
N ALA A 37 8.34 -8.31 4.35
CA ALA A 37 7.18 -8.83 5.06
C ALA A 37 6.06 -7.77 5.17
N LEU A 38 6.42 -6.48 5.28
CA LEU A 38 5.46 -5.37 5.20
C LEU A 38 4.81 -5.26 3.81
N PHE A 39 5.56 -5.53 2.74
CA PHE A 39 5.01 -5.55 1.39
C PHE A 39 4.08 -6.73 1.15
N ASP A 40 4.48 -7.93 1.59
CA ASP A 40 3.63 -9.12 1.52
C ASP A 40 2.34 -8.89 2.31
N LEU A 41 2.43 -8.24 3.48
CA LEU A 41 1.27 -7.87 4.30
C LEU A 41 0.37 -6.84 3.61
N MET A 42 0.95 -5.80 2.99
CA MET A 42 0.20 -4.80 2.23
C MET A 42 -0.54 -5.44 1.05
N ASP A 43 0.14 -6.29 0.28
CA ASP A 43 -0.47 -7.02 -0.84
C ASP A 43 -1.59 -7.95 -0.33
N ALA A 44 -1.39 -8.63 0.80
CA ALA A 44 -2.42 -9.46 1.44
C ALA A 44 -3.65 -8.66 1.84
N VAL A 45 -3.48 -7.47 2.45
CA VAL A 45 -4.59 -6.59 2.84
C VAL A 45 -5.34 -6.07 1.61
N LEU A 46 -4.63 -5.68 0.55
CA LEU A 46 -5.25 -5.14 -0.67
C LEU A 46 -6.07 -6.19 -1.45
N VAL A 47 -5.65 -7.45 -1.40
CA VAL A 47 -6.33 -8.57 -2.09
C VAL A 47 -7.45 -9.18 -1.23
N THR A 48 -7.36 -9.05 0.09
CA THR A 48 -8.34 -9.64 1.02
C THR A 48 -9.54 -8.72 1.20
N ARG A 49 -10.71 -9.14 0.70
CA ARG A 49 -11.95 -8.34 0.72
C ARG A 49 -12.47 -8.03 2.12
N SER A 50 -12.28 -8.94 3.07
CA SER A 50 -12.69 -8.80 4.47
C SER A 50 -11.71 -9.57 5.35
N VAL A 51 -11.19 -8.92 6.39
CA VAL A 51 -10.21 -9.51 7.32
C VAL A 51 -10.92 -9.71 8.65
N TYR A 52 -11.09 -10.97 9.07
CA TYR A 52 -11.72 -11.30 10.35
C TYR A 52 -10.68 -11.40 11.48
N SER A 53 -9.43 -11.70 11.14
CA SER A 53 -8.33 -11.67 12.10
C SER A 53 -7.00 -11.31 11.43
N PHE A 54 -6.06 -10.77 12.21
CA PHE A 54 -4.74 -10.44 11.70
C PHE A 54 -3.95 -11.69 11.26
N ALA A 55 -4.14 -12.82 11.95
CA ALA A 55 -3.54 -14.10 11.58
C ALA A 55 -4.01 -14.63 10.22
N GLU A 56 -5.26 -14.32 9.82
CA GLU A 56 -5.80 -14.70 8.52
C GLU A 56 -4.96 -14.17 7.34
N LEU A 57 -4.35 -12.99 7.50
CA LEU A 57 -3.49 -12.39 6.48
C LEU A 57 -2.23 -13.22 6.21
N SER A 58 -1.76 -13.99 7.19
CA SER A 58 -0.61 -14.89 7.02
C SER A 58 -0.91 -16.11 6.14
N VAL A 59 -2.19 -16.45 5.97
CA VAL A 59 -2.67 -17.58 5.16
C VAL A 59 -3.05 -17.12 3.75
N SER A 60 -3.01 -15.80 3.49
CA SER A 60 -3.32 -15.26 2.18
C SER A 60 -2.38 -15.85 1.12
N PRO A 61 -2.86 -16.25 -0.07
CA PRO A 61 -2.02 -16.87 -1.10
C PRO A 61 -0.93 -15.92 -1.65
N VAL A 62 -1.07 -14.62 -1.40
CA VAL A 62 -0.07 -13.61 -1.77
C VAL A 62 1.00 -13.42 -0.68
N PHE A 63 0.77 -13.94 0.53
CA PHE A 63 1.73 -13.88 1.62
C PHE A 63 2.70 -15.08 1.52
N ARG A 64 3.95 -14.81 1.12
CA ARG A 64 4.92 -15.87 0.81
C ARG A 64 5.68 -16.40 2.03
N ARG A 65 5.50 -15.78 3.21
CA ARG A 65 6.28 -16.05 4.43
C ARG A 65 5.45 -16.80 5.48
N GLN A 66 6.11 -17.32 6.51
CA GLN A 66 5.46 -18.06 7.59
C GLN A 66 4.73 -17.12 8.57
N TRP A 67 3.82 -17.69 9.36
CA TRP A 67 2.91 -16.97 10.26
C TRP A 67 3.59 -15.97 11.20
N SER A 68 4.77 -16.26 11.76
CA SER A 68 5.47 -15.35 12.68
C SER A 68 5.89 -14.04 12.00
N SER A 69 6.17 -14.09 10.70
CA SER A 69 6.65 -12.94 9.93
C SER A 69 5.63 -11.82 9.83
N VAL A 70 4.34 -12.08 10.01
CA VAL A 70 3.28 -11.04 9.99
C VAL A 70 3.35 -10.16 11.24
N TYR A 71 3.53 -10.77 12.41
CA TYR A 71 3.66 -10.04 13.67
C TYR A 71 5.01 -9.34 13.77
N GLU A 72 6.09 -10.03 13.37
CA GLU A 72 7.43 -9.46 13.27
C GLU A 72 7.48 -8.26 12.32
N ALA A 73 6.76 -8.29 11.19
CA ALA A 73 6.71 -7.18 10.25
C ALA A 73 6.20 -5.89 10.87
N ILE A 74 5.18 -5.96 11.73
CA ILE A 74 4.64 -4.78 12.41
C ILE A 74 5.56 -4.36 13.56
N GLN A 75 6.07 -5.32 14.32
CA GLN A 75 6.93 -5.07 15.47
C GLN A 75 8.27 -4.43 15.05
N ASP A 76 8.91 -4.97 14.02
CA ASP A 76 10.24 -4.55 13.56
C ASP A 76 10.17 -3.50 12.45
N GLY A 77 9.01 -3.37 11.81
CA GLY A 77 8.83 -2.58 10.60
C GLY A 77 9.11 -1.09 10.76
N ASN A 78 8.77 -0.54 11.94
CA ASN A 78 8.82 0.88 12.32
C ASN A 78 8.93 1.84 11.11
N PRO A 79 7.92 1.86 10.22
CA PRO A 79 8.06 2.49 8.93
C PRO A 79 8.20 4.02 9.10
N PRO A 80 9.15 4.68 8.41
CA PRO A 80 9.39 6.11 8.59
C PRO A 80 8.21 6.93 8.05
N ARG A 81 7.28 7.23 8.96
CA ARG A 81 5.97 7.84 8.66
C ARG A 81 6.10 9.12 7.83
N THR A 82 7.02 10.01 8.21
CA THR A 82 7.18 11.31 7.54
C THR A 82 7.56 11.16 6.07
N GLU A 83 8.49 10.26 5.75
CA GLU A 83 8.96 10.06 4.37
C GLU A 83 7.89 9.37 3.51
N LEU A 84 7.17 8.39 4.08
CA LEU A 84 6.03 7.77 3.42
C LEU A 84 4.91 8.78 3.14
N MET A 85 4.58 9.65 4.11
CA MET A 85 3.55 10.67 3.92
C MET A 85 3.91 11.65 2.81
N LYS A 86 5.18 12.09 2.72
CA LYS A 86 5.65 12.92 1.60
C LYS A 86 5.46 12.20 0.26
N LEU A 87 5.77 10.91 0.19
CA LEU A 87 5.59 10.11 -1.02
C LEU A 87 4.11 9.99 -1.40
N TYR A 88 3.22 9.77 -0.43
CA TYR A 88 1.78 9.65 -0.67
C TYR A 88 1.17 10.96 -1.17
N ILE A 89 1.52 12.09 -0.56
CA ILE A 89 1.04 13.41 -0.96
C ILE A 89 1.42 13.72 -2.42
N LYS A 90 2.62 13.31 -2.86
CA LYS A 90 3.04 13.48 -4.26
C LYS A 90 2.15 12.75 -5.28
N GLN A 91 1.46 11.70 -4.86
CA GLN A 91 0.55 10.92 -5.73
C GLN A 91 -0.90 11.42 -5.68
N LEU A 92 -1.26 12.21 -4.67
CA LEU A 92 -2.59 12.81 -4.59
C LEU A 92 -2.67 13.97 -5.58
N THR A 93 -3.71 13.99 -6.41
CA THR A 93 -4.03 15.17 -7.20
C THR A 93 -4.38 16.31 -6.26
N PRO A 94 -3.70 17.47 -6.32
CA PRO A 94 -4.10 18.65 -5.56
C PRO A 94 -5.54 19.01 -5.95
N ARG A 95 -6.47 18.81 -5.02
CA ARG A 95 -7.87 19.21 -5.15
C ARG A 95 -8.20 20.07 -3.95
N GLU A 96 -9.05 21.07 -4.12
CA GLU A 96 -9.69 21.75 -3.00
C GLU A 96 -10.62 20.75 -2.33
N GLN A 97 -10.08 20.02 -1.35
CA GLN A 97 -10.84 19.06 -0.57
C GLN A 97 -11.20 19.74 0.74
N ILE A 98 -12.51 19.94 0.98
CA ILE A 98 -13.00 20.47 2.25
C ILE A 98 -12.66 19.43 3.33
N LEU A 99 -11.64 19.72 4.14
CA LEU A 99 -11.24 18.88 5.27
C LEU A 99 -12.10 19.25 6.48
N LEU A 100 -13.19 18.53 6.68
CA LEU A 100 -13.94 18.55 7.93
C LEU A 100 -13.20 17.70 8.96
N ALA A 101 -12.38 18.32 9.78
CA ALA A 101 -11.74 17.66 10.91
C ALA A 101 -12.74 17.48 12.06
N GLY A 102 -13.49 16.38 12.03
CA GLY A 102 -14.21 15.88 13.20
C GLY A 102 -13.31 14.97 14.01
N ASP A 103 -12.92 15.37 15.23
CA ASP A 103 -12.29 14.47 16.18
C ASP A 103 -13.36 13.62 16.87
N HIS A 104 -13.56 12.41 16.35
CA HIS A 104 -14.25 11.34 17.06
C HIS A 104 -13.33 10.14 17.29
N THR A 105 -12.06 10.40 17.60
CA THR A 105 -11.16 9.33 18.04
C THR A 105 -11.38 9.04 19.52
N ALA A 106 -12.53 8.42 19.83
CA ALA A 106 -12.72 7.71 21.09
C ALA A 106 -11.94 6.38 21.03
N TRP A 107 -10.61 6.45 21.10
CA TRP A 107 -9.83 5.27 21.46
C TRP A 107 -10.24 4.89 22.88
N ALA A 108 -10.89 3.74 23.04
CA ALA A 108 -11.17 3.18 24.34
C ALA A 108 -9.82 2.91 25.02
N ARG A 109 -9.45 3.75 25.99
CA ARG A 109 -8.38 3.42 26.92
C ARG A 109 -8.94 2.40 27.89
N GLN A 110 -8.61 1.13 27.67
CA GLN A 110 -8.67 0.11 28.70
C GLN A 110 -7.46 0.24 29.62
#